data_AF-A0A2V6TVL6-F1
#
_entry.id   AF-A0A2V6TVL6-F1
#
_cell.length_a   1.000
_cell.length_b   1.000
_cell.length_c   1.000
_cell.angle_alpha   90.00
_cell.angle_beta   90.00
_cell.angle_gamma   90.00
#
_symmetry.space_group_name_H-M   'P 1'
#
loop_
_entity.id
_entity.type
_entity.pdbx_description
1 polymer ?
#
loop_
_entity_poly.entity_id
_entity_poly.type
_entity_poly.pdbx_seq_one_letter_code
_entity_poly.pdbx_strand_id
1 'polypeptide(L)' 'MTAGAASERLIGRRLLRQEDPRLVTGKGAYVTDLALPGMLHMAVLRSPHAHARIA' A
#
# COMPACT_ATOMS: atom_id res chain seq x y z
N MET A 1 -22.85 32.81 8.19
CA MET A 1 -23.06 32.76 6.73
C MET A 1 -22.36 31.53 6.17
N THR A 2 -23.05 30.39 6.16
CA THR A 2 -22.54 29.12 5.63
C THR A 2 -22.77 29.08 4.12
N ALA A 3 -21.73 29.35 3.34
CA ALA A 3 -21.77 29.17 1.89
C ALA A 3 -21.79 27.67 1.58
N GLY A 4 -22.85 27.20 0.93
CA GLY A 4 -22.96 25.84 0.42
C GLY A 4 -21.86 25.58 -0.61
N ALA A 5 -21.19 24.42 -0.49
CA ALA A 5 -20.18 23.99 -1.44
C ALA A 5 -20.84 23.79 -2.82
N ALA A 6 -20.42 24.58 -3.81
CA ALA A 6 -20.76 24.33 -5.19
C ALA A 6 -20.12 23.00 -5.63
N SER A 7 -20.91 22.14 -6.28
CA SER A 7 -20.44 20.90 -6.91
C SER A 7 -19.46 21.24 -8.04
N GLU A 8 -18.17 21.33 -7.73
CA GLU A 8 -17.14 21.44 -8.74
C GLU A 8 -17.03 20.12 -9.51
N ARG A 9 -17.08 20.21 -10.84
CA ARG A 9 -16.81 19.06 -11.71
C ARG A 9 -15.33 18.68 -11.61
N LEU A 10 -15.05 17.62 -10.85
CA LEU A 10 -13.69 17.08 -10.65
C LEU A 10 -13.18 16.26 -11.84
N ILE A 11 -14.08 15.70 -12.65
CA ILE A 11 -13.72 14.87 -13.82
C ILE A 11 -13.09 15.74 -14.92
N GLY A 12 -11.95 15.31 -15.44
CA GLY A 12 -11.21 15.99 -16.51
C GLY A 12 -10.25 17.09 -16.04
N ARG A 13 -10.17 17.36 -14.73
CA ARG A 13 -9.24 18.32 -14.15
C ARG A 13 -7.92 17.65 -13.79
N ARG A 14 -6.79 18.34 -14.00
CA ARG A 14 -5.50 17.93 -13.45
C ARG A 14 -5.48 18.25 -11.96
N LEU A 15 -5.68 17.24 -11.12
CA LEU A 15 -5.60 17.33 -9.66
C LEU A 15 -4.27 16.75 -9.18
N LEU A 16 -3.75 17.30 -8.09
CA LEU A 16 -2.62 16.69 -7.39
C LEU A 16 -3.11 15.42 -6.69
N ARG A 17 -2.36 14.33 -6.82
CA ARG A 17 -2.72 13.07 -6.17
C ARG A 17 -2.36 13.18 -4.69
N GLN A 18 -3.23 12.64 -3.85
CA GLN A 18 -3.05 12.70 -2.39
C GLN A 18 -1.89 11.80 -1.94
N GLU A 19 -1.67 10.70 -2.65
CA GLU A 19 -0.66 9.71 -2.32
C GLU A 19 0.75 10.11 -2.76
N ASP A 20 0.90 10.95 -3.80
CA ASP A 20 2.20 11.30 -4.37
C ASP A 20 3.19 11.80 -3.30
N PRO A 21 2.85 12.76 -2.42
CA PRO A 21 3.81 13.28 -1.45
C PRO A 21 4.41 12.21 -0.55
N ARG A 22 3.64 11.20 -0.11
CA ARG A 22 4.19 10.12 0.74
C ARG A 22 4.94 9.07 -0.07
N LEU A 23 4.51 8.77 -1.29
CA LEU A 23 5.12 7.74 -2.13
C LEU A 23 6.48 8.21 -2.69
N VAL A 24 6.55 9.45 -3.20
CA VAL A 24 7.77 9.97 -3.84
C VAL A 24 8.85 10.39 -2.85
N THR A 25 8.49 10.63 -1.58
CA THR A 25 9.44 11.02 -0.53
C THR A 25 9.89 9.84 0.34
N GLY A 26 9.46 8.60 0.03
CA GLY A 26 9.77 7.42 0.84
C GLY A 26 9.14 7.42 2.23
N LYS A 27 8.09 8.24 2.44
CA LYS A 27 7.34 8.33 3.70
C LYS A 27 6.08 7.46 3.72
N GLY A 28 5.86 6.67 2.66
CA GLY A 28 4.84 5.63 2.65
C GLY A 28 5.22 4.52 3.61
N ALA A 29 4.26 4.03 4.39
CA ALA A 29 4.43 2.86 5.23
C ALA A 29 3.80 1.64 4.56
N TYR A 30 4.60 0.60 4.37
CA TYR A 30 4.18 -0.69 3.85
C TYR A 30 4.25 -1.76 4.95
N VAL A 31 3.61 -2.90 4.70
CA VAL A 31 3.60 -4.03 5.67
C VAL A 31 5.01 -4.48 6.02
N THR A 32 5.95 -4.38 5.09
CA THR A 32 7.37 -4.73 5.28
C THR A 32 8.13 -3.74 6.16
N ASP A 33 7.62 -2.52 6.34
CA ASP A 33 8.28 -1.47 7.14
C ASP A 33 7.88 -1.57 8.62
N LEU A 34 6.92 -2.44 8.94
CA LEU A 34 6.46 -2.66 10.30
C LEU A 34 7.47 -3.51 11.08
N ALA A 35 7.90 -3.00 12.22
CA ALA A 35 8.69 -3.74 13.20
C ALA A 35 7.95 -3.74 14.54
N LEU A 36 7.52 -4.93 14.98
CA LEU A 36 6.81 -5.11 16.24
C LEU A 36 7.70 -5.84 17.25
N PRO A 37 7.60 -5.54 18.56
CA PRO A 37 8.33 -6.29 19.58
C PRO A 37 8.03 -7.80 19.49
N GLY A 38 9.08 -8.61 19.42
CA GLY A 38 8.97 -10.07 19.32
C GLY A 38 8.55 -10.60 17.94
N MET A 39 8.59 -9.78 16.89
CA MET A 39 8.29 -10.24 15.53
C MET A 39 9.26 -11.33 15.07
N LEU A 40 8.72 -12.48 14.66
CA LEU A 40 9.50 -13.56 14.06
C LEU A 40 9.56 -13.40 12.54
N HIS A 41 10.71 -13.76 11.96
CA HIS A 41 10.88 -13.84 10.51
C HIS A 41 10.66 -15.28 10.05
N MET A 42 10.03 -15.44 8.89
CA MET A 42 9.88 -16.74 8.25
C MET A 42 10.31 -16.71 6.79
N ALA A 43 10.71 -17.87 6.28
CA ALA A 43 10.98 -18.09 4.86
C ALA A 43 10.09 -19.24 4.37
N VAL A 44 9.49 -19.08 3.20
CA VAL A 44 8.70 -20.14 2.56
C VAL A 44 9.61 -20.95 1.64
N LEU A 45 9.82 -22.23 1.97
CA LEU A 45 10.41 -23.18 1.01
C LEU A 45 9.31 -23.65 0.05
N ARG A 46 9.42 -23.28 -1.23
CA ARG A 46 8.48 -23.72 -2.27
C ARG A 46 8.91 -25.06 -2.86
N SER A 47 7.91 -25.86 -3.25
CA SER A 47 8.17 -27.10 -3.98
C SER A 47 8.86 -26.81 -5.32
N PRO A 48 9.97 -27.51 -5.64
CA PRO A 48 10.54 -27.47 -6.99
C PRO A 48 9.76 -28.36 -7.98
N HIS A 49 8.85 -29.19 -7.50
CA HIS A 49 8.02 -30.07 -8.32
C HIS A 49 6.60 -29.53 -8.44
N ALA A 50 6.01 -29.61 -9.63
CA ALA A 50 4.61 -29.18 -9.86
C ALA A 50 3.59 -30.05 -9.09
N HIS A 51 3.90 -31.33 -8.86
CA HIS A 51 3.10 -32.25 -8.05
C HIS A 51 4.01 -33.27 -7.36
N ALA A 52 3.88 -33.42 -6.05
CA ALA A 52 4.63 -34.37 -5.24
C ALA A 52 3.84 -34.73 -3.97
N ARG A 53 4.15 -35.88 -3.36
CA ARG A 53 3.71 -36.20 -2.01
C ARG A 53 4.82 -35.81 -1.04
N ILE A 54 4.45 -35.22 0.09
CA ILE A 54 5.35 -35.00 1.21
C ILE A 54 5.38 -36.31 2.01
N ALA A 55 6.57 -36.83 2.30
CA ALA A 55 6.79 -38.04 3.09
C ALA A 55 7.34 -37.69 4.46
#